data_AF-A0A484X6M8-F1
#
_entry.id   AF-A0A484X6M8-F1
#
_cell.length_a   1.000
_cell.length_b   1.000
_cell.length_c   1.000
_cell.angle_alpha   90.00
_cell.angle_beta   90.00
_cell.angle_gamma   90.00
#
_symmetry.space_group_name_H-M   'P 1'
#
loop_
_entity.id
_entity.type
_entity.pdbx_description
1 polymer ?
#
loop_
_entity_poly.entity_id
_entity_poly.type
_entity_poly.pdbx_seq_one_letter_code
_entity_poly.pdbx_strand_id
1 'polypeptide(L)'
;MLIVDDIKPYKERKVAILNGAHTALVPVAFQAGLDTVGEAMNDAEICAFVEKAIYEEIIPVLDLPRDELESFASAVTGRFRNPYIKHQLLSIALNGMTKFRTRILPQLLARGRRQTAHFRRALLSH
;
A
#
# COMPACT_ATOMS: atom_id res chain seq x y z
N MET A 1 16.09 -14.84 9.52
CA MET A 1 14.92 -15.69 9.25
C MET A 1 13.99 -15.55 10.45
N LEU A 2 12.75 -15.11 10.26
CA LEU A 2 11.74 -15.08 11.34
C LEU A 2 11.04 -16.44 11.38
N ILE A 3 10.99 -17.07 12.55
CA ILE A 3 10.20 -18.29 12.80
C ILE A 3 8.95 -17.84 13.54
N VAL A 4 7.78 -18.10 12.97
CA VAL A 4 6.47 -17.71 13.50
C VAL A 4 5.50 -18.85 13.31
N ASP A 5 4.53 -18.97 14.21
CA ASP A 5 3.55 -20.07 14.19
C ASP A 5 2.52 -19.93 13.05
N ASP A 6 2.18 -18.70 12.65
CA ASP A 6 1.37 -18.41 11.46
C ASP A 6 2.00 -17.33 10.58
N ILE A 7 2.23 -17.69 9.32
CA ILE A 7 2.81 -16.80 8.30
C ILE A 7 1.76 -15.93 7.58
N LYS A 8 0.47 -16.24 7.71
CA LYS A 8 -0.61 -15.57 6.96
C LYS A 8 -0.62 -14.05 7.17
N PRO A 9 -0.57 -13.49 8.39
CA PRO A 9 -0.62 -12.03 8.60
C PRO A 9 0.58 -11.32 7.95
N TYR A 10 1.75 -11.94 8.00
CA TYR A 10 2.98 -11.40 7.40
C TYR A 10 2.95 -11.41 5.87
N LYS A 11 2.35 -12.45 5.26
CA LYS A 11 2.10 -12.49 3.82
C LYS A 11 1.10 -11.42 3.41
N GLU A 12 0.01 -11.27 4.16
CA GLU A 12 -1.00 -10.25 3.91
C GLU A 12 -0.41 -8.85 4.00
N ARG A 13 0.34 -8.53 5.07
CA ARG A 13 1.09 -7.27 5.21
C ARG A 13 1.96 -6.97 3.99
N LYS A 14 2.72 -7.95 3.51
CA LYS A 14 3.58 -7.78 2.32
C LYS A 14 2.74 -7.52 1.06
N VAL A 15 1.66 -8.28 0.86
CA VAL A 15 0.78 -8.13 -0.30
C VAL A 15 0.07 -6.78 -0.28
N ALA A 16 -0.41 -6.35 0.87
CA ALA A 16 -1.13 -5.10 1.02
C ALA A 16 -0.18 -3.89 0.95
N ILE A 17 0.88 -3.84 1.76
CA ILE A 17 1.76 -2.67 1.83
C ILE A 17 2.73 -2.63 0.65
N LEU A 18 3.62 -3.62 0.51
CA LEU A 18 4.65 -3.59 -0.54
C LEU A 18 4.03 -3.73 -1.93
N ASN A 19 3.24 -4.78 -2.17
CA ASN A 19 2.70 -5.00 -3.52
C ASN A 19 1.55 -4.05 -3.84
N GLY A 20 0.77 -3.62 -2.84
CA GLY A 20 -0.28 -2.62 -3.02
C GLY A 20 0.29 -1.25 -3.37
N ALA A 21 1.33 -0.79 -2.66
CA ALA A 21 1.99 0.49 -2.96
C ALA A 21 2.55 0.53 -4.40
N HIS A 22 3.23 -0.53 -4.84
CA HIS A 22 3.66 -0.65 -6.24
C HIS A 22 2.48 -0.56 -7.22
N THR A 23 1.37 -1.23 -6.90
CA THR A 23 0.20 -1.28 -7.79
C THR A 23 -0.51 0.07 -7.85
N ALA A 24 -0.54 0.82 -6.74
CA ALA A 24 -1.15 2.15 -6.67
C ALA A 24 -0.31 3.21 -7.37
N LEU A 25 1.02 3.15 -7.19
CA LEU A 25 1.99 4.09 -7.74
C LEU A 25 2.00 4.11 -9.26
N VAL A 26 2.02 2.93 -9.90
CA VAL A 26 2.31 2.80 -11.33
C VAL A 26 1.44 3.66 -12.25
N PRO A 27 0.09 3.62 -12.18
CA PRO A 27 -0.73 4.40 -13.10
C PRO A 27 -0.55 5.91 -12.94
N VAL A 28 -0.43 6.40 -11.70
CA VAL A 28 -0.29 7.85 -11.42
C VAL A 28 1.09 8.37 -11.83
N ALA A 29 2.15 7.62 -11.53
CA ALA A 29 3.52 7.98 -11.89
C ALA A 29 3.75 7.92 -13.40
N PHE A 30 3.19 6.91 -14.06
CA PHE A 30 3.28 6.77 -15.52
C PHE A 30 2.56 7.93 -16.22
N GLN A 31 1.38 8.32 -15.73
CA GLN A 31 0.64 9.48 -16.27
C GLN A 31 1.37 10.81 -16.02
N ALA A 32 2.18 10.90 -14.97
CA ALA A 32 3.05 12.03 -14.68
C ALA A 32 4.33 12.05 -15.55
N GLY A 33 4.53 11.08 -16.46
CA GLY A 33 5.68 11.02 -17.35
C GLY A 33 6.96 10.48 -16.69
N LEU A 34 6.83 9.75 -15.58
CA LEU A 34 7.95 9.10 -14.89
C LEU A 34 8.10 7.64 -15.35
N ASP A 35 9.33 7.11 -15.33
CA ASP A 35 9.63 5.78 -15.87
C ASP A 35 9.94 4.76 -14.77
N THR A 36 10.40 5.23 -13.61
CA THR A 36 10.82 4.35 -12.52
C THR A 36 10.13 4.65 -11.18
N VAL A 37 10.07 3.62 -10.33
CA VAL A 37 9.61 3.76 -8.94
C VAL A 37 10.45 4.79 -8.16
N GLY A 38 11.76 4.83 -8.40
CA GLY A 38 12.66 5.76 -7.71
C GLY A 38 12.39 7.22 -8.07
N GLU A 39 12.21 7.53 -9.35
CA GLU A 39 11.76 8.85 -9.82
C GLU A 39 10.42 9.23 -9.19
N ALA A 40 9.47 8.30 -9.18
CA ALA A 40 8.15 8.52 -8.63
C ALA A 40 8.13 8.77 -7.11
N MET A 41 9.06 8.15 -6.37
CA MET A 41 9.21 8.42 -4.93
C MET A 41 10.06 9.66 -4.60
N ASN A 42 10.73 10.24 -5.61
CA ASN A 42 11.43 11.53 -5.51
C ASN A 42 10.51 12.71 -5.91
N ASP A 43 9.41 12.44 -6.62
CA ASP A 43 8.35 13.41 -6.83
C ASP A 43 7.49 13.55 -5.55
N ALA A 44 7.30 14.79 -5.09
CA ALA A 44 6.65 15.07 -3.82
C ALA A 44 5.14 14.72 -3.83
N GLU A 45 4.45 14.95 -4.93
CA GLU A 45 3.00 14.72 -5.04
C GLU A 45 2.71 13.23 -5.14
N ILE A 46 3.48 12.53 -5.98
CA ILE A 46 3.34 11.07 -6.15
C ILE A 46 3.75 10.33 -4.88
N CYS A 47 4.81 10.78 -4.20
CA CYS A 47 5.20 10.25 -2.90
C CYS A 47 4.08 10.42 -1.86
N ALA A 48 3.51 11.63 -1.75
CA ALA A 48 2.42 11.89 -0.82
C ALA A 48 1.18 11.02 -1.12
N PHE A 49 0.87 10.79 -2.40
CA PHE A 49 -0.20 9.87 -2.81
C PHE A 49 0.06 8.44 -2.31
N VAL A 50 1.27 7.90 -2.50
CA VAL A 50 1.63 6.56 -2.03
C VAL A 50 1.57 6.46 -0.51
N GLU A 51 2.09 7.46 0.19
CA GLU A 51 2.06 7.49 1.66
C GLU A 51 0.61 7.51 2.17
N LYS A 52 -0.27 8.36 1.61
CA LYS A 52 -1.70 8.35 1.95
C LYS A 52 -2.35 6.99 1.71
N ALA A 53 -2.11 6.38 0.56
CA ALA A 53 -2.64 5.04 0.27
C ALA A 53 -2.18 4.00 1.29
N ILE A 54 -0.92 4.05 1.75
CA ILE A 54 -0.41 3.12 2.76
C ILE A 54 -1.01 3.42 4.14
N TYR A 55 -0.90 4.66 4.63
CA TYR A 55 -1.19 4.99 6.03
C TYR A 55 -2.68 5.21 6.32
N GLU A 56 -3.45 5.69 5.35
CA GLU A 56 -4.87 6.04 5.56
C GLU A 56 -5.83 4.95 5.07
N GLU A 57 -5.45 4.20 4.03
CA GLU A 57 -6.30 3.18 3.41
C GLU A 57 -5.90 1.75 3.79
N ILE A 58 -4.60 1.43 3.78
CA ILE A 58 -4.12 0.04 3.94
C ILE A 58 -3.84 -0.33 5.40
N ILE A 59 -2.99 0.42 6.11
CA ILE A 59 -2.61 0.09 7.50
C ILE A 59 -3.83 -0.05 8.43
N PRO A 60 -4.86 0.84 8.38
CA PRO A 60 -5.99 0.78 9.30
C PRO A 60 -6.90 -0.43 9.14
N VAL A 61 -6.70 -1.28 8.13
CA VAL A 61 -7.53 -2.46 7.85
C VAL A 61 -6.81 -3.79 8.03
N LEU A 62 -5.51 -3.77 8.32
CA LEU A 62 -4.70 -4.96 8.58
C LEU A 62 -4.73 -5.36 10.06
N ASP A 63 -4.64 -6.66 10.31
CA ASP A 63 -4.74 -7.25 11.65
C ASP A 63 -3.34 -7.62 12.21
N LEU A 64 -2.47 -6.61 12.28
CA LEU A 64 -1.15 -6.67 12.93
C LEU A 64 -0.94 -5.41 13.80
N PRO A 65 -0.01 -5.44 14.78
CA PRO A 65 0.35 -4.26 15.55
C PRO A 65 0.73 -3.08 14.64
N ARG A 66 0.20 -1.90 14.96
CA ARG A 66 0.32 -0.73 14.08
C ARG A 66 1.77 -0.27 13.91
N ASP A 67 2.54 -0.29 15.00
CA ASP A 67 3.98 0.00 15.00
C ASP A 67 4.76 -0.93 14.07
N GLU A 68 4.39 -2.22 14.05
CA GLU A 68 4.99 -3.20 13.14
C GLU A 68 4.65 -2.91 11.67
N LEU A 69 3.40 -2.51 11.40
CA LEU A 69 2.93 -2.14 10.07
C LEU A 69 3.61 -0.86 9.56
N GLU A 70 3.72 0.16 10.40
CA GLU A 70 4.35 1.44 10.09
C GLU A 70 5.87 1.28 9.88
N SER A 71 6.53 0.48 10.72
CA SER A 71 7.93 0.12 10.54
C SER A 71 8.17 -0.59 9.20
N PHE A 72 7.29 -1.55 8.86
CA PHE A 72 7.36 -2.23 7.56
C PHE A 72 7.11 -1.28 6.38
N ALA A 73 6.13 -0.38 6.49
CA ALA A 73 5.85 0.64 5.47
C ALA A 73 7.03 1.60 5.25
N SER A 74 7.67 2.06 6.33
CA SER A 74 8.88 2.87 6.26
C SER A 74 10.02 2.13 5.56
N ALA A 75 10.24 0.85 5.88
CA ALA A 75 11.23 0.04 5.21
C ALA A 75 10.91 -0.17 3.70
N VAL A 76 9.63 -0.32 3.34
CA VAL A 76 9.19 -0.45 1.93
C VAL A 76 9.46 0.83 1.15
N THR A 77 9.00 1.97 1.66
CA THR A 77 9.18 3.28 0.99
C THR A 77 10.65 3.67 0.90
N GLY A 78 11.46 3.36 1.92
CA GLY A 78 12.91 3.50 1.88
C GLY A 78 13.56 2.68 0.77
N ARG A 79 13.09 1.45 0.52
CA ARG A 79 13.59 0.61 -0.59
C ARG A 79 13.18 1.13 -1.96
N PHE A 80 12.02 1.76 -2.08
CA PHE A 80 11.59 2.35 -3.35
C PHE A 80 12.47 3.55 -3.75
N ARG A 81 13.02 4.27 -2.76
CA ARG A 81 13.96 5.37 -2.95
C ARG A 81 15.41 4.93 -3.15
N ASN A 82 15.70 3.62 -3.27
CA ASN A 82 17.07 3.15 -3.45
C ASN A 82 17.62 3.58 -4.83
N PRO A 83 18.63 4.46 -4.90
CA PRO A 83 19.12 5.02 -6.16
C PRO A 83 19.86 3.99 -7.04
N TYR A 84 20.26 2.86 -6.47
CA TYR A 84 20.99 1.80 -7.17
C TYR A 84 20.07 0.80 -7.87
N ILE A 85 18.75 0.88 -7.65
CA ILE A 85 17.77 -0.07 -8.19
C ILE A 85 16.75 0.67 -9.06
N LYS A 86 16.78 0.41 -10.37
CA LYS A 86 15.82 0.98 -11.33
C LYS A 86 14.65 0.03 -11.57
N HIS A 87 13.60 0.14 -10.77
CA HIS A 87 12.35 -0.58 -11.00
C HIS A 87 11.49 0.17 -12.04
N GLN A 88 11.43 -0.38 -13.25
CA GLN A 88 10.64 0.18 -14.36
C GLN A 88 9.13 0.05 -14.08
N LEU A 89 8.38 1.15 -14.22
CA LEU A 89 6.93 1.16 -14.01
C LEU A 89 6.22 0.17 -14.95
N LEU A 90 6.63 0.13 -16.22
CA LEU A 90 6.04 -0.77 -17.22
C LEU A 90 6.25 -2.25 -16.89
N SER A 91 7.38 -2.62 -16.29
CA SER A 91 7.59 -3.99 -15.79
C SER A 91 6.62 -4.36 -14.66
N ILE A 92 6.20 -3.37 -13.87
CA ILE A 92 5.22 -3.55 -12.80
C ILE A 92 3.78 -3.49 -13.33
N ALA A 93 3.53 -2.76 -14.43
CA ALA A 93 2.20 -2.55 -15.00
C ALA A 93 1.53 -3.82 -15.54
N LEU A 94 2.32 -4.82 -15.96
CA LEU A 94 1.82 -6.11 -16.47
C LEU A 94 0.77 -6.72 -15.52
N ASN A 95 -0.39 -7.13 -16.04
CA ASN A 95 -1.53 -7.64 -15.27
C ASN A 95 -2.07 -6.65 -14.21
N GLY A 96 -2.01 -5.34 -14.48
CA GLY A 96 -2.39 -4.27 -13.56
C GLY A 96 -3.78 -4.42 -12.94
N MET A 97 -4.80 -4.77 -13.72
CA MET A 97 -6.16 -4.95 -13.18
C MET A 97 -6.28 -6.15 -12.24
N THR A 98 -5.59 -7.27 -12.55
CA THR A 98 -5.53 -8.43 -11.65
C THR A 98 -4.81 -8.08 -10.36
N LYS A 99 -3.70 -7.33 -10.45
CA LYS A 99 -2.96 -6.81 -9.29
C LYS A 99 -3.84 -5.88 -8.45
N PHE A 100 -4.58 -4.95 -9.07
CA PHE A 100 -5.50 -4.06 -8.38
C PHE A 100 -6.56 -4.84 -7.59
N ARG A 101 -7.26 -5.78 -8.24
CA ARG A 101 -8.30 -6.60 -7.61
C ARG A 101 -7.81 -7.41 -6.43
N THR A 102 -6.56 -7.87 -6.48
CA THR A 102 -5.99 -8.77 -5.45
C THR A 102 -5.22 -8.03 -4.35
N ARG A 103 -4.74 -6.81 -4.60
CA ARG A 103 -3.81 -6.10 -3.69
C ARG A 103 -4.39 -4.81 -3.09
N ILE A 104 -5.24 -4.11 -3.82
CA ILE A 104 -5.78 -2.79 -3.41
C ILE A 104 -7.26 -2.89 -3.06
N LEU A 105 -8.07 -3.42 -3.97
CA LEU A 105 -9.53 -3.45 -3.82
C LEU A 105 -10.03 -4.04 -2.48
N PRO A 106 -9.46 -5.15 -1.95
CA PRO A 106 -9.90 -5.69 -0.67
C PRO A 106 -9.74 -4.71 0.50
N GLN A 107 -8.66 -3.93 0.49
CA GLN A 107 -8.33 -2.97 1.54
C GLN A 107 -9.31 -1.78 1.50
N LEU A 108 -9.59 -1.24 0.31
CA LEU A 108 -10.58 -0.18 0.11
C LEU A 108 -11.99 -0.62 0.57
N LEU A 109 -12.41 -1.84 0.21
CA LEU A 109 -13.69 -2.40 0.64
C LEU A 109 -13.74 -2.64 2.16
N ALA A 110 -12.64 -3.08 2.77
CA ALA A 110 -12.55 -3.23 4.22
C ALA A 110 -12.64 -1.87 4.92
N ARG A 111 -11.96 -0.85 4.40
CA ARG A 111 -11.96 0.51 4.93
C ARG A 111 -13.35 1.12 4.89
N GLY A 112 -14.03 1.06 3.74
CA GLY A 112 -15.40 1.54 3.59
C GLY A 112 -16.39 0.85 4.54
N ARG A 113 -16.24 -0.47 4.75
CA ARG A 113 -17.03 -1.22 5.75
C ARG A 113 -16.76 -0.76 7.18
N ARG A 114 -15.49 -0.57 7.58
CA ARG A 114 -15.12 -0.09 8.92
C ARG A 114 -15.63 1.34 9.17
N GLN A 115 -15.51 2.24 8.19
CA GLN A 115 -16.04 3.62 8.29
C GLN A 115 -17.57 3.64 8.46
N THR A 116 -18.28 2.85 7.66
CA THR A 116 -19.75 2.74 7.75
C THR A 116 -20.19 2.20 9.11
N ALA A 117 -19.50 1.18 9.63
CA ALA A 117 -19.79 0.61 10.95
C ALA A 117 -19.52 1.62 12.09
N HIS A 118 -18.42 2.37 12.01
CA HIS A 118 -18.10 3.43 12.97
C HIS A 118 -19.20 4.51 12.99
N PHE A 119 -19.62 4.98 11.81
CA PHE A 119 -20.68 5.98 11.69
C PHE A 119 -22.02 5.50 12.27
N ARG A 120 -22.42 4.25 11.96
CA ARG A 120 -23.64 3.64 12.52
C ARG A 120 -23.59 3.55 14.04
N ARG A 121 -22.44 3.17 14.62
CA ARG A 121 -22.27 3.08 16.07
C ARG A 121 -22.39 4.46 16.73
N ALA A 122 -21.79 5.49 16.14
CA ALA A 122 -21.88 6.86 16.64
C ALA A 122 -23.34 7.37 16.67
N LEU A 123 -24.13 7.09 15.62
CA LEU A 123 -25.54 7.48 15.56
C LEU A 123 -26.45 6.79 16.60
N LEU A 124 -26.13 5.55 16.99
CA LEU A 124 -26.90 4.78 17.97
C LEU A 124 -26.50 5.05 19.43
N SER A 125 -25.51 5.92 19.64
CA SER A 125 -24.99 6.29 20.96
C SER A 125 -25.63 7.58 21.53
N HIS A 126 -26.63 8.12 20.84
CA HIS A 126 -27.41 9.32 21.19
C HIS A 126 -28.90 8.99 21.08
#